data_AF-A0A6P1DCL8-F1
#
_entry.id   AF-A0A6P1DCL8-F1
#
_cell.length_a   1.000
_cell.length_b   1.000
_cell.length_c   1.000
_cell.angle_alpha   90.00
_cell.angle_beta   90.00
_cell.angle_gamma   90.00
#
_symmetry.space_group_name_H-M   'P 1'
#
loop_
_entity.id
_entity.type
_entity.pdbx_description
1 polymer ?
#
loop_
_entity_poly.entity_id
_entity_poly.type
_entity_poly.pdbx_seq_one_letter_code
_entity_poly.pdbx_strand_id
1 'polypeptide(L)'
;MGTQAGTDISSPEAKLVRFLMRRRRGTNGADIAATVRHCLAEAVQQLQPCGARPGAGADAVAGSAARWAREGVALETVLGAYHEGIRQGLEFLADHADGNDGAAAELLAGTQLMVRVLELVTVTASAAYLDEHRLVAREHQTAAQTLVSALLSGHGVSALARRTGIAVAPAYQVVALAIPPHPEERGAGIGAVSAGRRKLRRVQAALAAPLGSRSLSLLSADGGTVLIPQDAASAFAPTPTMTGEVLEVVGEAAEVHLTAAVICGSTERIPELAGRAHDVLDHIRGSGHPPGLYRITDGSETGGCDCAQMPHRPVVDAPNDVRIGRSA
;
A
#
# COMPACT_ATOMS: atom_id res chain seq x y z
N MET A 1 54.55 -30.61 -14.41
CA MET A 1 53.50 -31.21 -15.27
C MET A 1 52.24 -31.32 -14.43
N GLY A 2 51.41 -30.28 -14.44
CA GLY A 2 50.15 -30.23 -13.71
C GLY A 2 49.02 -30.66 -14.64
N THR A 3 48.38 -31.77 -14.30
CA THR A 3 47.25 -32.32 -15.04
C THR A 3 46.02 -31.45 -14.77
N GLN A 4 45.61 -30.64 -15.75
CA GLN A 4 44.27 -30.07 -15.79
C GLN A 4 43.27 -31.22 -15.90
N ALA A 5 42.61 -31.55 -14.80
CA ALA A 5 41.39 -32.34 -14.84
C ALA A 5 40.32 -31.47 -15.51
N GLY A 6 39.87 -31.91 -16.68
CA GLY A 6 38.83 -31.25 -17.44
C GLY A 6 37.59 -31.07 -16.57
N THR A 7 37.03 -29.86 -16.63
CA THR A 7 35.72 -29.54 -16.08
C THR A 7 34.71 -30.48 -16.73
N ASP A 8 34.29 -31.50 -15.96
CA ASP A 8 33.52 -32.63 -16.46
C ASP A 8 32.13 -32.15 -16.91
N ILE A 9 31.89 -32.20 -18.22
CA ILE A 9 30.61 -31.94 -18.88
C ILE A 9 29.53 -32.97 -18.44
N SER A 10 29.92 -33.92 -17.59
CA SER A 10 29.14 -35.04 -17.06
C SER A 10 28.55 -34.80 -15.66
N SER A 11 28.73 -33.62 -15.04
CA SER A 11 28.18 -33.33 -13.71
C SER A 11 26.64 -33.47 -13.68
N PRO A 12 26.05 -34.11 -12.64
CA PRO A 12 24.60 -34.27 -12.49
C PRO A 12 23.83 -32.94 -12.53
N GLU A 13 24.48 -31.85 -12.12
CA GLU A 13 23.92 -30.50 -12.15
C GLU A 13 23.81 -29.93 -13.57
N ALA A 14 24.80 -30.18 -14.44
CA ALA A 14 24.75 -29.81 -15.84
C ALA A 14 23.68 -30.61 -16.60
N LYS A 15 23.46 -31.87 -16.18
CA LYS A 15 22.35 -32.71 -16.68
C LYS A 15 21.00 -32.15 -16.23
N LEU A 16 20.87 -31.68 -14.99
CA LEU A 16 19.66 -31.05 -14.45
C LEU A 16 19.31 -29.74 -15.18
N VAL A 17 20.27 -28.84 -15.40
CA VAL A 17 20.06 -27.61 -16.18
C VAL A 17 19.61 -27.93 -17.60
N ARG A 18 20.24 -28.92 -18.24
CA ARG A 18 19.86 -29.37 -19.59
C ARG A 18 18.46 -30.00 -19.61
N PHE A 19 18.10 -30.75 -18.58
CA PHE A 19 16.77 -31.33 -18.41
C PHE A 19 15.71 -30.24 -18.30
N LEU A 20 15.93 -29.24 -17.43
CA LEU A 20 15.03 -28.10 -17.26
C LEU A 20 14.90 -27.29 -18.57
N MET A 21 15.98 -27.14 -19.34
CA MET A 21 15.96 -26.43 -20.63
C MET A 21 15.37 -27.23 -21.80
N ARG A 22 15.08 -28.54 -21.66
CA ARG A 22 14.49 -29.33 -22.77
C ARG A 22 13.04 -28.91 -23.04
N ARG A 23 12.81 -28.37 -24.24
CA ARG A 23 11.50 -27.88 -24.70
C ARG A 23 10.59 -29.06 -25.08
N ARG A 24 9.40 -29.17 -24.48
CA ARG A 24 8.27 -29.93 -25.05
C ARG A 24 7.29 -28.94 -25.71
N ARG A 25 6.89 -29.20 -26.96
CA ARG A 25 5.94 -28.36 -27.73
C ARG A 25 4.50 -28.60 -27.23
N GLY A 26 3.74 -27.52 -26.97
CA GLY A 26 2.26 -27.55 -27.02
C GLY A 26 1.48 -26.52 -26.16
N THR A 27 0.76 -25.59 -26.82
CA THR A 27 -0.41 -24.74 -26.40
C THR A 27 -0.38 -23.96 -25.08
N ASN A 28 -0.67 -22.64 -25.11
CA ASN A 28 -0.83 -21.61 -24.05
C ASN A 28 -0.39 -21.91 -22.58
N GLY A 29 -0.84 -23.00 -21.94
CA GLY A 29 -0.22 -23.50 -20.69
C GLY A 29 1.26 -23.91 -20.83
N ALA A 30 1.71 -24.21 -22.05
CA ALA A 30 3.12 -24.35 -22.38
C ALA A 30 3.93 -23.08 -22.18
N ASP A 31 3.33 -21.89 -22.20
CA ASP A 31 4.10 -20.65 -22.07
C ASP A 31 4.51 -20.43 -20.61
N ILE A 32 3.59 -20.62 -19.67
CA ILE A 32 3.89 -20.56 -18.23
C ILE A 32 4.88 -21.67 -17.86
N ALA A 33 4.59 -22.92 -18.24
CA ALA A 33 5.46 -24.04 -17.90
C ALA A 33 6.86 -23.91 -18.55
N ALA A 34 6.96 -23.38 -19.78
CA ALA A 34 8.26 -23.14 -20.43
C ALA A 34 9.03 -22.00 -19.77
N THR A 35 8.35 -20.91 -19.44
CA THR A 35 8.96 -19.78 -18.73
C THR A 35 9.42 -20.21 -17.33
N VAL A 36 8.60 -20.97 -16.59
CA VAL A 36 8.97 -21.53 -15.27
C VAL A 36 10.21 -22.38 -15.36
N ARG A 37 10.30 -23.29 -16.34
CA ARG A 37 11.50 -24.11 -16.56
C ARG A 37 12.74 -23.27 -16.84
N HIS A 38 12.60 -22.22 -17.65
CA HIS A 38 13.68 -21.28 -17.89
C HIS A 38 14.11 -20.56 -16.61
N CYS A 39 13.17 -20.03 -15.83
CA CYS A 39 13.44 -19.42 -14.53
C CYS A 39 14.13 -20.38 -13.56
N LEU A 40 13.69 -21.64 -13.49
CA LEU A 40 14.31 -22.67 -12.65
C LEU A 40 15.74 -22.97 -13.10
N ALA A 41 16.00 -23.04 -14.41
CA ALA A 41 17.34 -23.26 -14.92
C ALA A 41 18.29 -22.09 -14.60
N GLU A 42 17.84 -20.84 -14.72
CA GLU A 42 18.60 -19.65 -14.32
C GLU A 42 18.85 -19.62 -12.80
N ALA A 43 17.86 -20.00 -12.00
CA ALA A 43 17.99 -20.10 -10.54
C ALA A 43 19.00 -21.19 -10.13
N VAL A 44 18.97 -22.35 -10.79
CA VAL A 44 19.96 -23.42 -10.59
C VAL A 44 21.36 -22.90 -10.92
N GLN A 45 21.55 -22.26 -12.08
CA GLN A 45 22.85 -21.71 -12.49
C GLN A 45 23.37 -20.64 -11.51
N GLN A 46 22.49 -19.76 -11.00
CA GLN A 46 22.85 -18.73 -10.02
C GLN A 46 23.38 -19.34 -8.72
N LEU A 47 22.80 -20.45 -8.26
CA LEU A 47 23.12 -21.06 -6.97
C LEU A 47 24.29 -22.05 -7.03
N GLN A 48 24.90 -22.25 -8.20
CA GLN A 48 26.10 -23.05 -8.34
C GLN A 48 27.35 -22.31 -7.81
N PRO A 49 28.35 -23.03 -7.27
CA PRO A 49 29.60 -22.43 -6.79
C PRO A 49 30.37 -21.62 -7.84
N CYS A 50 30.22 -21.98 -9.13
CA CYS A 50 30.79 -21.27 -10.28
C CYS A 50 29.73 -20.49 -11.08
N GLY A 51 28.61 -20.14 -10.45
CA GLY A 51 27.45 -19.53 -11.11
C GLY A 51 27.77 -18.26 -11.89
N ALA A 52 27.19 -18.15 -13.08
CA ALA A 52 27.26 -16.93 -13.89
C ALA A 52 26.36 -15.83 -13.29
N ARG A 53 26.84 -14.59 -13.37
CA ARG A 53 26.20 -13.31 -12.95
C ARG A 53 25.31 -13.39 -11.69
N PRO A 54 25.77 -12.85 -10.54
CA PRO A 54 24.93 -12.74 -9.34
C PRO A 54 23.57 -12.10 -9.64
N GLY A 55 22.48 -12.76 -9.21
CA GLY A 55 21.10 -12.26 -9.32
C GLY A 55 20.35 -12.58 -10.60
N ALA A 56 20.96 -13.22 -11.61
CA ALA A 56 20.29 -13.48 -12.89
C ALA A 56 19.01 -14.33 -12.78
N GLY A 57 19.02 -15.37 -11.94
CA GLY A 57 17.85 -16.20 -11.68
C GLY A 57 16.74 -15.44 -10.95
N ALA A 58 17.10 -14.63 -9.96
CA ALA A 58 16.15 -13.75 -9.26
C ALA A 58 15.51 -12.75 -10.23
N ASP A 59 16.30 -12.09 -11.09
CA ASP A 59 15.80 -11.15 -12.09
C ASP A 59 14.82 -11.81 -13.06
N ALA A 60 15.14 -13.01 -13.56
CA ALA A 60 14.29 -13.75 -14.50
C ALA A 60 12.95 -14.17 -13.88
N VAL A 61 12.97 -14.61 -12.61
CA VAL A 61 11.76 -14.94 -11.84
C VAL A 61 10.93 -13.68 -11.62
N ALA A 62 11.55 -12.60 -11.12
CA ALA A 62 10.86 -11.34 -10.82
C ALA A 62 10.20 -10.75 -12.08
N GLY A 63 10.92 -10.68 -13.19
CA GLY A 63 10.40 -10.14 -14.45
C GLY A 63 9.24 -10.95 -15.02
N SER A 64 9.29 -12.28 -14.90
CA SER A 64 8.19 -13.15 -15.35
C SER A 64 6.97 -13.08 -14.43
N ALA A 65 7.19 -13.09 -13.11
CA ALA A 65 6.14 -12.94 -12.12
C ALA A 65 5.42 -11.60 -12.24
N ALA A 66 6.16 -10.51 -12.43
CA ALA A 66 5.61 -9.17 -12.66
C ALA A 66 4.74 -9.10 -13.92
N ARG A 67 5.18 -9.75 -15.01
CA ARG A 67 4.39 -9.86 -16.25
C ARG A 67 3.08 -10.60 -16.01
N TRP A 68 3.13 -11.76 -15.36
CA TRP A 68 1.95 -12.58 -15.08
C TRP A 68 0.94 -11.90 -14.15
N ALA A 69 1.43 -11.16 -13.14
CA ALA A 69 0.58 -10.37 -12.28
C ALA A 69 -0.18 -9.29 -13.08
N ARG A 70 0.49 -8.60 -14.01
CA ARG A 70 -0.15 -7.62 -14.91
C ARG A 70 -1.15 -8.25 -15.89
N GLU A 71 -0.91 -9.49 -16.30
CA GLU A 71 -1.81 -10.27 -17.16
C GLU A 71 -2.97 -10.92 -16.38
N GLY A 72 -3.00 -10.81 -15.04
CA GLY A 72 -4.07 -11.33 -14.19
C GLY A 72 -3.99 -12.83 -13.91
N VAL A 73 -2.84 -13.46 -14.11
CA VAL A 73 -2.62 -14.86 -13.73
C VAL A 73 -2.56 -14.95 -12.20
N ALA A 74 -3.23 -15.94 -11.61
CA ALA A 74 -3.22 -16.11 -10.16
C ALA A 74 -1.83 -16.58 -9.66
N LEU A 75 -1.38 -16.01 -8.54
CA LEU A 75 -0.11 -16.41 -7.90
C LEU A 75 -0.08 -17.92 -7.60
N GLU A 76 -1.20 -18.50 -7.18
CA GLU A 76 -1.34 -19.95 -6.94
C GLU A 76 -0.99 -20.78 -8.19
N THR A 77 -1.43 -20.35 -9.37
CA THR A 77 -1.13 -21.03 -10.64
C THR A 77 0.38 -21.01 -10.93
N VAL A 78 1.04 -19.88 -10.68
CA VAL A 78 2.48 -19.73 -10.89
C VAL A 78 3.28 -20.55 -9.88
N LEU A 79 2.94 -20.47 -8.60
CA LEU A 79 3.60 -21.26 -7.55
C LEU A 79 3.41 -22.75 -7.80
N GLY A 80 2.20 -23.19 -8.17
CA GLY A 80 1.92 -24.58 -8.54
C GLY A 80 2.83 -25.07 -9.67
N ALA A 81 3.06 -24.24 -10.70
CA ALA A 81 3.97 -24.57 -11.79
C ALA A 81 5.44 -24.65 -11.35
N TYR A 82 5.89 -23.78 -10.42
CA TYR A 82 7.24 -23.90 -9.84
C TYR A 82 7.38 -25.20 -9.03
N HIS A 83 6.42 -25.51 -8.15
CA HIS A 83 6.42 -26.76 -7.37
C HIS A 83 6.43 -28.00 -8.26
N GLU A 84 5.68 -27.97 -9.37
CA GLU A 84 5.69 -29.02 -10.38
C GLU A 84 7.08 -29.20 -11.02
N GLY A 85 7.71 -28.11 -11.45
CA GLY A 85 9.07 -28.15 -12.02
C GLY A 85 10.12 -28.63 -11.03
N ILE A 86 9.99 -28.27 -9.75
CA ILE A 86 10.87 -28.76 -8.68
C ILE A 86 10.70 -30.27 -8.48
N ARG A 87 9.46 -30.78 -8.45
CA ARG A 87 9.20 -32.21 -8.32
C ARG A 87 9.81 -33.01 -9.48
N GLN A 88 9.62 -32.55 -10.71
CA GLN A 88 10.22 -33.17 -11.89
C GLN A 88 11.76 -33.16 -11.83
N GLY A 89 12.36 -32.10 -11.28
CA GLY A 89 13.81 -32.05 -11.07
C GLY A 89 14.30 -33.04 -10.00
N LEU A 90 13.54 -33.22 -8.91
CA LEU A 90 13.86 -34.21 -7.88
C LEU A 90 13.70 -35.65 -8.39
N GLU A 91 12.63 -35.94 -9.14
CA GLU A 91 12.44 -37.24 -9.82
C GLU A 91 13.61 -37.52 -10.78
N PHE A 92 14.02 -36.52 -11.57
CA PHE A 92 15.18 -36.65 -12.45
C PHE A 92 16.48 -36.97 -11.70
N LEU A 93 16.72 -36.33 -10.55
CA LEU A 93 17.89 -36.61 -9.71
C LEU A 93 17.87 -38.03 -9.14
N ALA A 94 16.70 -38.50 -8.70
CA ALA A 94 16.53 -39.86 -8.21
C ALA A 94 16.77 -40.92 -9.31
N ASP A 95 16.27 -40.69 -10.52
CA ASP A 95 16.45 -41.59 -11.67
C ASP A 95 17.91 -41.69 -12.15
N HIS A 96 18.74 -40.69 -11.85
CA HIS A 96 20.14 -40.61 -12.29
C HIS A 96 21.15 -40.81 -11.15
N ALA A 97 20.69 -41.19 -9.96
CA ALA A 97 21.58 -41.60 -8.88
C ALA A 97 22.13 -43.00 -9.18
N ASP A 98 23.32 -43.07 -9.78
CA ASP A 98 24.01 -44.33 -10.06
C ASP A 98 24.45 -44.98 -8.74
N GLY A 99 24.32 -46.30 -8.56
CA GLY A 99 24.63 -47.02 -7.30
C GLY A 99 26.12 -47.11 -6.91
N ASN A 100 26.92 -46.09 -7.22
CA ASN A 100 28.31 -45.95 -6.85
C ASN A 100 28.47 -45.45 -5.40
N ASP A 101 29.69 -45.50 -4.85
CA ASP A 101 29.98 -45.07 -3.47
C ASP A 101 29.70 -43.57 -3.17
N GLY A 102 29.42 -42.75 -4.19
CA GLY A 102 29.11 -41.31 -4.07
C GLY A 102 27.63 -40.93 -4.25
N ALA A 103 26.78 -41.87 -4.68
CA ALA A 103 25.40 -41.63 -5.10
C ALA A 103 24.55 -40.87 -4.06
N ALA A 104 24.66 -41.29 -2.80
CA ALA A 104 23.88 -40.72 -1.71
C ALA A 104 24.29 -39.27 -1.42
N ALA A 105 25.59 -38.95 -1.54
CA ALA A 105 26.09 -37.61 -1.34
C ALA A 105 25.67 -36.67 -2.49
N GLU A 106 25.71 -37.16 -3.74
CA GLU A 106 25.27 -36.42 -4.91
C GLU A 106 23.75 -36.13 -4.87
N LEU A 107 22.95 -37.14 -4.51
CA LEU A 107 21.49 -36.98 -4.37
C LEU A 107 21.14 -35.98 -3.26
N LEU A 108 21.85 -36.03 -2.13
CA LEU A 108 21.66 -35.08 -1.03
C LEU A 108 22.03 -33.65 -1.47
N ALA A 109 23.16 -33.47 -2.16
CA ALA A 109 23.59 -32.18 -2.67
C ALA A 109 22.59 -31.60 -3.69
N GLY A 110 22.11 -32.43 -4.63
CA GLY A 110 21.09 -32.05 -5.60
C GLY A 110 19.76 -31.68 -4.94
N THR A 111 19.32 -32.45 -3.94
CA THR A 111 18.10 -32.15 -3.17
C THR A 111 18.22 -30.81 -2.43
N GLN A 112 19.35 -30.56 -1.76
CA GLN A 112 19.62 -29.29 -1.08
C GLN A 112 19.61 -28.12 -2.06
N LEU A 113 20.19 -28.29 -3.25
CA LEU A 113 20.14 -27.27 -4.31
C LEU A 113 18.71 -26.99 -4.73
N MET A 114 17.90 -28.02 -4.97
CA MET A 114 16.49 -27.86 -5.38
C MET A 114 15.64 -27.17 -4.32
N VAL A 115 15.87 -27.44 -3.02
CA VAL A 115 15.20 -26.71 -1.93
C VAL A 115 15.56 -25.22 -1.95
N ARG A 116 16.85 -24.87 -2.15
CA ARG A 116 17.26 -23.46 -2.27
C ARG A 116 16.69 -22.77 -3.50
N VAL A 117 16.58 -23.49 -4.62
CA VAL A 117 15.90 -22.98 -5.83
C VAL A 117 14.43 -22.72 -5.54
N LEU A 118 13.73 -23.65 -4.88
CA LEU A 118 12.32 -23.48 -4.50
C LEU A 118 12.13 -22.25 -3.59
N GLU A 119 13.00 -22.06 -2.60
CA GLU A 119 13.00 -20.87 -1.73
C GLU A 119 13.15 -19.60 -2.55
N LEU A 120 14.18 -19.53 -3.41
CA LEU A 120 14.45 -18.38 -4.27
C LEU A 120 13.24 -18.03 -5.14
N VAL A 121 12.70 -19.00 -5.90
CA VAL A 121 11.60 -18.72 -6.82
C VAL A 121 10.32 -18.32 -6.08
N THR A 122 10.04 -18.92 -4.92
CA THR A 122 8.83 -18.63 -4.14
C THR A 122 8.89 -17.23 -3.53
N VAL A 123 10.01 -16.88 -2.90
CA VAL A 123 10.22 -15.56 -2.28
C VAL A 123 10.19 -14.48 -3.35
N THR A 124 10.96 -14.65 -4.44
CA THR A 124 11.06 -13.66 -5.50
C THR A 124 9.75 -13.47 -6.26
N ALA A 125 9.04 -14.55 -6.61
CA ALA A 125 7.76 -14.45 -7.30
C ALA A 125 6.70 -13.78 -6.40
N SER A 126 6.61 -14.18 -5.13
CA SER A 126 5.64 -13.59 -4.18
C SER A 126 5.91 -12.10 -3.97
N ALA A 127 7.18 -11.71 -3.82
CA ALA A 127 7.58 -10.31 -3.71
C ALA A 127 7.18 -9.50 -4.96
N ALA A 128 7.46 -10.02 -6.16
CA ALA A 128 7.11 -9.36 -7.42
C ALA A 128 5.60 -9.17 -7.58
N TYR A 129 4.78 -10.18 -7.23
CA TYR A 129 3.32 -10.06 -7.23
C TYR A 129 2.83 -8.98 -6.26
N LEU A 130 3.36 -8.96 -5.03
CA LEU A 130 3.01 -7.94 -4.04
C LEU A 130 3.41 -6.54 -4.50
N ASP A 131 4.56 -6.40 -5.15
CA ASP A 131 5.03 -5.11 -5.65
C ASP A 131 4.21 -4.60 -6.83
N GLU A 132 3.76 -5.46 -7.74
CA GLU A 132 2.80 -5.10 -8.80
C GLU A 132 1.46 -4.64 -8.22
N HIS A 133 0.90 -5.37 -7.24
CA HIS A 133 -0.33 -4.94 -6.56
C HIS A 133 -0.14 -3.61 -5.81
N ARG A 134 1.03 -3.41 -5.20
CA ARG A 134 1.38 -2.12 -4.56
C ARG A 134 1.57 -1.01 -5.57
N LEU A 135 2.06 -1.29 -6.77
CA LEU A 135 2.25 -0.28 -7.81
C LEU A 135 0.91 0.32 -8.22
N VAL A 136 -0.08 -0.52 -8.51
CA VAL A 136 -1.46 -0.08 -8.84
C VAL A 136 -2.08 0.73 -7.69
N ALA A 137 -1.92 0.27 -6.45
CA ALA A 137 -2.39 1.00 -5.27
C ALA A 137 -1.66 2.34 -5.08
N ARG A 138 -0.35 2.40 -5.34
CA ARG A 138 0.47 3.62 -5.25
C ARG A 138 0.13 4.61 -6.35
N GLU A 139 -0.14 4.16 -7.57
CA GLU A 139 -0.57 5.03 -8.67
C GLU A 139 -1.92 5.69 -8.34
N HIS A 140 -2.88 4.92 -7.86
CA HIS A 140 -4.16 5.46 -7.41
C HIS A 140 -3.98 6.46 -6.25
N GLN A 141 -3.14 6.11 -5.27
CA GLN A 141 -2.82 7.01 -4.15
C GLN A 141 -2.11 8.29 -4.60
N THR A 142 -1.19 8.20 -5.57
CA THR A 142 -0.44 9.35 -6.09
C THR A 142 -1.35 10.26 -6.91
N ALA A 143 -2.25 9.69 -7.72
CA ALA A 143 -3.29 10.43 -8.44
C ALA A 143 -4.23 11.17 -7.49
N ALA A 144 -4.69 10.50 -6.43
CA ALA A 144 -5.50 11.10 -5.37
C ALA A 144 -4.76 12.21 -4.62
N GLN A 145 -3.51 11.98 -4.21
CA GLN A 145 -2.69 13.00 -3.53
C GLN A 145 -2.45 14.22 -4.41
N THR A 146 -2.12 14.02 -5.69
CA THR A 146 -1.96 15.12 -6.64
C THR A 146 -3.26 15.91 -6.78
N LEU A 147 -4.42 15.23 -6.80
CA LEU A 147 -5.72 15.89 -6.86
C LEU A 147 -6.02 16.69 -5.59
N VAL A 148 -5.70 16.16 -4.40
CA VAL A 148 -5.82 16.91 -3.15
C VAL A 148 -4.94 18.16 -3.20
N SER A 149 -3.67 18.04 -3.60
CA SER A 149 -2.78 19.20 -3.72
C SER A 149 -3.30 20.24 -4.72
N ALA A 150 -3.91 19.80 -5.83
CA ALA A 150 -4.57 20.70 -6.79
C ALA A 150 -5.80 21.40 -6.19
N LEU A 151 -6.63 20.67 -5.44
CA LEU A 151 -7.80 21.23 -4.75
C LEU A 151 -7.40 22.22 -3.66
N LEU A 152 -6.37 21.91 -2.87
CA LEU A 152 -5.85 22.78 -1.82
C LEU A 152 -5.14 24.02 -2.36
N SER A 153 -4.50 23.92 -3.53
CA SER A 153 -3.88 25.08 -4.19
C SER A 153 -4.88 25.88 -5.03
N GLY A 154 -6.03 25.31 -5.39
CA GLY A 154 -7.02 25.92 -6.28
C GLY A 154 -6.66 25.88 -7.77
N HIS A 155 -5.60 25.17 -8.16
CA HIS A 155 -5.06 25.19 -9.53
C HIS A 155 -5.16 23.83 -10.21
N GLY A 156 -5.53 23.81 -11.49
CA GLY A 156 -5.42 22.61 -12.34
C GLY A 156 -6.43 21.49 -12.04
N VAL A 157 -7.44 21.75 -11.20
CA VAL A 157 -8.44 20.76 -10.73
C VAL A 157 -9.13 20.05 -11.90
N SER A 158 -9.70 20.80 -12.85
CA SER A 158 -10.47 20.21 -13.97
C SER A 158 -9.61 19.38 -14.92
N ALA A 159 -8.37 19.79 -15.16
CA ALA A 159 -7.45 19.05 -16.01
C ALA A 159 -6.96 17.77 -15.33
N LEU A 160 -6.74 17.82 -14.02
CA LEU A 160 -6.26 16.68 -13.24
C LEU A 160 -7.37 15.66 -12.99
N ALA A 161 -8.59 16.09 -12.65
CA ALA A 161 -9.75 15.22 -12.49
C ALA A 161 -10.01 14.36 -13.73
N ARG A 162 -9.92 14.95 -14.93
CA ARG A 162 -10.04 14.20 -16.20
C ARG A 162 -8.90 13.19 -16.42
N ARG A 163 -7.67 13.50 -16.01
CA ARG A 163 -6.53 12.59 -16.16
C ARG A 163 -6.53 11.46 -15.15
N THR A 164 -6.94 11.74 -13.91
CA THR A 164 -6.95 10.76 -12.82
C THR A 164 -8.22 9.91 -12.81
N GLY A 165 -9.29 10.35 -13.48
CA GLY A 165 -10.59 9.69 -13.49
C GLY A 165 -11.35 9.84 -12.17
N ILE A 166 -10.87 10.67 -11.24
CA ILE A 166 -11.51 10.91 -9.95
C ILE A 166 -12.55 12.03 -10.11
N ALA A 167 -13.80 11.73 -9.81
CA ALA A 167 -14.88 12.71 -9.83
C ALA A 167 -14.70 13.76 -8.73
N VAL A 168 -14.81 15.04 -9.10
CA VAL A 168 -14.78 16.17 -8.16
C VAL A 168 -16.21 16.54 -7.82
N ALA A 169 -16.55 16.54 -6.53
CA ALA A 169 -17.88 16.91 -6.05
C ALA A 169 -18.10 18.44 -6.12
N PRO A 170 -19.34 18.94 -6.08
CA PRO A 170 -19.62 20.38 -6.06
C PRO A 170 -19.28 21.03 -4.70
N ALA A 171 -19.32 20.26 -3.62
CA ALA A 171 -19.03 20.72 -2.26
C ALA A 171 -18.25 19.66 -1.48
N TYR A 172 -17.47 20.12 -0.50
CA TYR A 172 -16.66 19.29 0.37
C TYR A 172 -16.80 19.73 1.82
N GLN A 173 -16.73 18.75 2.72
CA GLN A 173 -16.35 18.97 4.09
C GLN A 173 -14.82 18.92 4.16
N VAL A 174 -14.22 20.03 4.54
CA VAL A 174 -12.78 20.20 4.71
C VAL A 174 -12.45 20.01 6.18
N VAL A 175 -11.59 19.03 6.46
CA VAL A 175 -11.19 18.66 7.82
C VAL A 175 -9.70 18.89 7.98
N ALA A 176 -9.31 19.80 8.87
CA ALA A 176 -7.96 19.89 9.38
C ALA A 176 -7.83 18.91 10.55
N LEU A 177 -6.90 17.96 10.48
CA LEU A 177 -6.69 16.90 11.47
C LEU A 177 -5.31 17.04 12.10
N ALA A 178 -5.23 17.03 13.42
CA ALA A 178 -4.00 16.92 14.20
C ALA A 178 -3.88 15.53 14.82
N ILE A 179 -2.70 14.93 14.67
CA ILE A 179 -2.36 13.60 15.19
C ILE A 179 -1.21 13.78 16.18
N PRO A 180 -1.43 13.65 17.49
CA PRO A 180 -0.34 13.81 18.45
C PRO A 180 0.68 12.67 18.34
N PRO A 181 1.90 12.85 18.86
CA PRO A 181 2.92 11.81 18.88
C PRO A 181 2.50 10.66 19.80
N HIS A 182 2.59 9.42 19.29
CA HIS A 182 2.34 8.22 20.08
C HIS A 182 3.45 8.03 21.14
N PRO A 183 3.19 7.43 22.31
CA PRO A 183 4.22 7.14 23.30
C PRO A 183 5.46 6.40 22.75
N GLU A 184 5.26 5.47 21.80
CA GLU A 184 6.36 4.77 21.11
C GLU A 184 7.25 5.68 20.25
N GLU A 185 6.78 6.87 19.88
CA GLU A 185 7.56 7.86 19.12
C GLU A 185 8.50 8.68 20.02
N ARG A 186 8.37 8.58 21.35
CA ARG A 186 9.21 9.32 22.30
C ARG A 186 10.60 8.71 22.52
N GLY A 187 10.86 7.53 21.96
CA GLY A 187 12.19 6.91 21.97
C GLY A 187 13.15 7.55 20.96
N ALA A 188 14.46 7.36 21.13
CA ALA A 188 15.45 7.78 20.15
C ALA A 188 15.74 6.67 19.11
N GLY A 189 15.87 7.03 17.84
CA GLY A 189 16.37 6.15 16.77
C GLY A 189 15.34 5.69 15.74
N ILE A 190 15.72 4.71 14.90
CA ILE A 190 14.95 4.19 13.75
C ILE A 190 13.57 3.64 14.17
N GLY A 191 13.44 3.18 15.42
CA GLY A 191 12.19 2.71 16.00
C GLY A 191 11.10 3.79 16.08
N ALA A 192 11.45 5.03 16.41
CA ALA A 192 10.50 6.14 16.52
C ALA A 192 9.93 6.58 15.15
N VAL A 193 10.78 6.64 14.12
CA VAL A 193 10.35 6.92 12.74
C VAL A 193 9.41 5.82 12.22
N SER A 194 9.69 4.57 12.58
CA SER A 194 8.84 3.42 12.23
C SER A 194 7.50 3.44 12.98
N ALA A 195 7.49 3.88 14.24
CA ALA A 195 6.28 4.05 15.05
C ALA A 195 5.35 5.12 14.45
N GLY A 196 5.87 6.31 14.09
CA GLY A 196 5.08 7.37 13.46
C GLY A 196 4.45 6.92 12.11
N ARG A 197 5.20 6.16 11.30
CA ARG A 197 4.67 5.55 10.06
C ARG A 197 3.63 4.46 10.31
N ARG A 198 3.75 3.68 11.39
CA ARG A 198 2.73 2.71 11.81
C ARG A 198 1.45 3.43 12.23
N LYS A 199 1.56 4.46 13.08
CA LYS A 199 0.44 5.31 13.50
C LYS A 199 -0.29 5.91 12.29
N LEU A 200 0.43 6.57 11.38
CA LEU A 200 -0.18 7.17 10.19
C LEU A 200 -0.92 6.14 9.33
N ARG A 201 -0.36 4.93 9.13
CA ARG A 201 -1.05 3.86 8.40
C ARG A 201 -2.33 3.40 9.11
N ARG A 202 -2.32 3.32 10.45
CA ARG A 202 -3.53 2.98 11.23
C ARG A 202 -4.61 4.05 11.06
N VAL A 203 -4.24 5.34 11.14
CA VAL A 203 -5.16 6.46 10.90
C VAL A 203 -5.76 6.39 9.49
N GLN A 204 -4.92 6.25 8.46
CA GLN A 204 -5.37 6.17 7.06
C GLN A 204 -6.29 4.96 6.81
N ALA A 205 -5.97 3.80 7.38
CA ALA A 205 -6.81 2.61 7.27
C ALA A 205 -8.16 2.79 7.99
N ALA A 206 -8.17 3.39 9.18
CA ALA A 206 -9.38 3.62 9.96
C ALA A 206 -10.29 4.68 9.33
N LEU A 207 -9.75 5.66 8.61
CA LEU A 207 -10.53 6.65 7.85
C LEU A 207 -11.23 6.05 6.62
N ALA A 208 -10.63 5.04 5.98
CA ALA A 208 -11.11 4.50 4.72
C ALA A 208 -12.49 3.81 4.83
N ALA A 209 -12.75 3.12 5.94
CA ALA A 209 -14.01 2.41 6.16
C ALA A 209 -15.24 3.34 6.32
N PRO A 210 -15.25 4.33 7.24
CA PRO A 210 -16.40 5.21 7.45
C PRO A 210 -16.55 6.30 6.37
N LEU A 211 -15.45 6.79 5.78
CA LEU A 211 -15.50 7.89 4.82
C LEU A 211 -15.59 7.41 3.35
N GLY A 212 -15.37 6.12 3.13
CA GLY A 212 -15.40 5.49 1.82
C GLY A 212 -14.27 5.92 0.88
N SER A 213 -14.26 5.31 -0.30
CA SER A 213 -13.19 5.45 -1.30
C SER A 213 -13.11 6.80 -2.00
N ARG A 214 -14.11 7.68 -1.83
CA ARG A 214 -14.14 9.02 -2.45
C ARG A 214 -13.57 10.13 -1.55
N SER A 215 -13.30 9.82 -0.28
CA SER A 215 -12.59 10.75 0.59
C SER A 215 -11.15 10.92 0.11
N LEU A 216 -10.68 12.16 0.06
CA LEU A 216 -9.34 12.47 -0.40
C LEU A 216 -8.52 13.04 0.76
N SER A 217 -7.39 12.43 1.09
CA SER A 217 -6.58 12.81 2.25
C SER A 217 -5.15 13.15 1.89
N LEU A 218 -4.63 14.23 2.45
CA LEU A 218 -3.21 14.57 2.46
C LEU A 218 -2.74 14.67 3.92
N LEU A 219 -2.21 13.56 4.43
CA LEU A 219 -1.82 13.39 5.84
C LEU A 219 -0.31 13.09 5.97
N SER A 220 0.29 13.67 7.01
CA SER A 220 1.64 13.42 7.50
C SER A 220 1.60 12.80 8.90
N ALA A 221 2.77 12.56 9.51
CA ALA A 221 2.86 11.96 10.85
C ALA A 221 2.20 12.80 11.96
N ASP A 222 2.08 14.11 11.75
CA ASP A 222 1.55 15.09 12.71
C ASP A 222 0.11 15.50 12.42
N GLY A 223 -0.44 15.14 11.25
CA GLY A 223 -1.76 15.58 10.81
C GLY A 223 -1.82 15.97 9.34
N GLY A 224 -2.86 16.70 8.94
CA GLY A 224 -3.04 17.20 7.58
C GLY A 224 -4.48 17.52 7.25
N THR A 225 -4.85 17.41 5.97
CA THR A 225 -6.20 17.75 5.48
C THR A 225 -6.91 16.52 4.93
N VAL A 226 -8.18 16.36 5.28
CA VAL A 226 -9.10 15.37 4.68
C VAL A 226 -10.26 16.12 4.01
N LEU A 227 -10.51 15.81 2.75
CA LEU A 227 -11.61 16.35 1.93
C LEU A 227 -12.65 15.27 1.74
N ILE A 228 -13.86 15.50 2.24
CA ILE A 228 -14.96 14.54 2.19
C ILE A 228 -16.05 15.09 1.27
N PRO A 229 -16.29 14.48 0.10
CA PRO A 229 -17.33 14.91 -0.84
C PRO A 229 -18.69 15.04 -0.18
N GLN A 230 -19.35 16.18 -0.37
CA GLN A 230 -20.74 16.40 0.00
C GLN A 230 -21.58 16.35 -1.27
N ASP A 231 -21.88 15.12 -1.73
CA ASP A 231 -22.80 14.91 -2.84
C ASP A 231 -24.24 15.15 -2.36
N ALA A 232 -25.04 15.84 -3.17
CA ALA A 232 -26.47 15.97 -2.94
C ALA A 232 -27.14 14.59 -3.08
N ALA A 233 -27.30 13.93 -1.94
CA ALA A 233 -28.16 12.77 -1.66
C ALA A 233 -28.38 11.77 -2.83
N SER A 234 -27.61 10.68 -2.82
CA SER A 234 -28.22 9.40 -3.20
C SER A 234 -29.20 9.04 -2.08
N ALA A 235 -30.50 8.92 -2.37
CA ALA A 235 -31.54 8.60 -1.39
C ALA A 235 -31.33 7.24 -0.66
N PHE A 236 -30.31 6.47 -1.06
CA PHE A 236 -30.06 5.10 -0.60
C PHE A 236 -28.83 4.94 0.28
N ALA A 237 -28.03 5.99 0.51
CA ALA A 237 -26.88 5.90 1.42
C ALA A 237 -26.59 7.26 2.09
N PRO A 238 -26.33 7.30 3.41
CA PRO A 238 -25.89 8.52 4.07
C PRO A 238 -24.57 9.00 3.45
N THR A 239 -24.49 10.30 3.16
CA THR A 239 -23.26 10.93 2.67
C THR A 239 -22.17 10.77 3.73
N PRO A 240 -20.96 10.29 3.37
CA PRO A 240 -19.88 10.18 4.33
C PRO A 240 -19.56 11.57 4.90
N THR A 241 -19.39 11.65 6.21
CA THR A 241 -19.13 12.89 6.94
C THR A 241 -18.23 12.57 8.13
N MET A 242 -17.29 13.46 8.43
CA MET A 242 -16.52 13.44 9.66
C MET A 242 -17.44 13.81 10.83
N THR A 243 -17.71 12.84 11.69
CA THR A 243 -18.43 13.01 12.96
C THR A 243 -17.50 12.78 14.14
N GLY A 244 -17.94 13.16 15.35
CA GLY A 244 -17.18 12.87 16.57
C GLY A 244 -16.92 11.38 16.75
N GLU A 245 -17.92 10.55 16.47
CA GLU A 245 -17.83 9.08 16.51
C GLU A 245 -16.78 8.55 15.52
N VAL A 246 -16.74 9.06 14.28
CA VAL A 246 -15.71 8.67 13.31
C VAL A 246 -14.32 9.07 13.81
N LEU A 247 -14.18 10.27 14.37
CA LEU A 247 -12.90 10.74 14.92
C LEU A 247 -12.44 9.87 16.10
N GLU A 248 -13.37 9.46 16.98
CA GLU A 248 -13.09 8.56 18.10
C GLU A 248 -12.64 7.18 17.63
N VAL A 249 -13.35 6.55 16.70
CA VAL A 249 -12.97 5.25 16.12
C VAL A 249 -11.58 5.30 15.49
N VAL A 250 -11.27 6.39 14.78
CA VAL A 250 -9.95 6.58 14.16
C VAL A 250 -8.88 6.80 15.23
N GLY A 251 -9.19 7.54 16.29
CA GLY A 251 -8.30 7.76 17.43
C GLY A 251 -7.99 6.49 18.20
N GLU A 252 -9.00 5.65 18.46
CA GLU A 252 -8.84 4.34 19.10
C GLU A 252 -7.94 3.41 18.27
N ALA A 253 -8.20 3.32 16.96
CA ALA A 253 -7.39 2.50 16.06
C ALA A 253 -5.92 2.98 15.99
N ALA A 254 -5.69 4.28 16.18
CA ALA A 254 -4.37 4.88 16.17
C ALA A 254 -3.72 4.96 17.57
N GLU A 255 -4.43 4.57 18.62
CA GLU A 255 -4.03 4.67 20.03
C GLU A 255 -3.63 6.11 20.43
N VAL A 256 -4.30 7.11 19.84
CA VAL A 256 -4.04 8.54 20.09
C VAL A 256 -5.33 9.35 20.10
N HIS A 257 -5.39 10.39 20.95
CA HIS A 257 -6.51 11.32 20.97
C HIS A 257 -6.37 12.36 19.86
N LEU A 258 -7.21 12.28 18.83
CA LEU A 258 -7.17 13.16 17.67
C LEU A 258 -7.92 14.47 17.94
N THR A 259 -7.46 15.55 17.32
CA THR A 259 -8.17 16.83 17.30
C THR A 259 -8.42 17.21 15.85
N ALA A 260 -9.65 17.59 15.51
CA ALA A 260 -9.99 17.99 14.16
C ALA A 260 -10.87 19.24 14.15
N ALA A 261 -10.62 20.13 13.18
CA ALA A 261 -11.48 21.27 12.87
C ALA A 261 -12.13 21.06 11.50
N VAL A 262 -13.43 21.33 11.42
CA VAL A 262 -14.26 21.01 10.26
C VAL A 262 -15.00 22.23 9.75
N ILE A 263 -14.97 22.43 8.44
CA ILE A 263 -15.74 23.45 7.74
C ILE A 263 -16.28 22.88 6.43
N CYS A 264 -17.48 23.28 6.02
CA CYS A 264 -18.10 22.83 4.77
C CYS A 264 -18.19 23.99 3.77
N GLY A 265 -18.03 23.70 2.48
CA GLY A 265 -18.28 24.69 1.44
C GLY A 265 -18.08 24.15 0.04
N SER A 266 -18.21 25.03 -0.96
CA SER A 266 -18.06 24.67 -2.36
C SER A 266 -16.61 24.36 -2.73
N THR A 267 -16.43 23.61 -3.81
CA THR A 267 -15.10 23.16 -4.27
C THR A 267 -14.16 24.32 -4.58
N GLU A 268 -14.65 25.43 -5.14
CA GLU A 268 -13.81 26.62 -5.39
C GLU A 268 -13.27 27.28 -4.11
N ARG A 269 -13.92 27.08 -2.96
CA ARG A 269 -13.49 27.64 -1.67
C ARG A 269 -12.51 26.75 -0.91
N ILE A 270 -12.21 25.53 -1.37
CA ILE A 270 -11.33 24.59 -0.66
C ILE A 270 -10.01 25.21 -0.19
N PRO A 271 -9.27 26.01 -1.00
CA PRO A 271 -8.02 26.63 -0.52
C PRO A 271 -8.21 27.54 0.70
N GLU A 272 -9.24 28.40 0.66
CA GLU A 272 -9.61 29.31 1.75
C GLU A 272 -10.05 28.53 2.99
N LEU A 273 -10.95 27.56 2.80
CA LEU A 273 -11.52 26.73 3.86
C LEU A 273 -10.46 25.88 4.55
N ALA A 274 -9.49 25.35 3.79
CA ALA A 274 -8.39 24.57 4.35
C ALA A 274 -7.48 25.43 5.23
N GLY A 275 -7.11 26.64 4.77
CA GLY A 275 -6.33 27.58 5.58
C GLY A 275 -7.04 27.92 6.89
N ARG A 276 -8.33 28.28 6.80
CA ARG A 276 -9.13 28.64 7.98
C ARG A 276 -9.32 27.48 8.96
N ALA A 277 -9.51 26.25 8.46
CA ALA A 277 -9.62 25.06 9.29
C ALA A 277 -8.31 24.79 10.06
N HIS A 278 -7.15 24.96 9.41
CA HIS A 278 -5.85 24.83 10.06
C HIS A 278 -5.59 25.94 11.08
N ASP A 279 -5.92 27.20 10.77
CA ASP A 279 -5.79 28.31 11.73
C ASP A 279 -6.60 28.07 13.02
N VAL A 280 -7.82 27.57 12.88
CA VAL A 280 -8.68 27.22 14.01
C VAL A 280 -8.12 26.02 14.78
N LEU A 281 -7.64 24.98 14.08
CA LEU A 281 -7.04 23.82 14.71
C LEU A 281 -5.81 24.20 15.53
N ASP A 282 -4.93 25.06 15.00
CA ASP A 282 -3.74 25.53 15.70
C ASP A 282 -4.11 26.39 16.91
N HIS A 283 -5.15 27.22 16.80
CA HIS A 283 -5.68 27.99 17.93
C HIS A 283 -6.23 27.08 19.05
N ILE A 284 -7.03 26.06 18.70
CA ILE A 284 -7.60 25.08 19.64
C ILE A 284 -6.48 24.38 20.41
N ARG A 285 -5.45 23.92 19.69
CA ARG A 285 -4.28 23.23 20.26
C ARG A 285 -3.45 24.15 21.14
N GLY A 286 -3.16 25.37 20.69
CA GLY A 286 -2.39 26.35 21.45
C GLY A 286 -3.09 26.81 22.73
N SER A 287 -4.43 26.76 22.76
CA SER A 287 -5.24 27.13 23.93
C SER A 287 -5.51 25.98 24.89
N GLY A 288 -5.04 24.76 24.60
CA GLY A 288 -5.17 23.60 25.48
C GLY A 288 -6.59 23.02 25.57
N HIS A 289 -7.42 23.22 24.54
CA HIS A 289 -8.74 22.59 24.48
C HIS A 289 -8.62 21.05 24.40
N PRO A 290 -9.62 20.30 24.89
CA PRO A 290 -9.58 18.85 24.85
C PRO A 290 -9.55 18.33 23.40
N PRO A 291 -8.97 17.14 23.14
CA PRO A 291 -9.10 16.48 21.85
C PRO A 291 -10.56 16.24 21.49
N GLY A 292 -10.89 16.33 20.20
CA GLY A 292 -12.25 16.21 19.72
C GLY A 292 -12.48 16.87 18.36
N LEU A 293 -13.72 16.77 17.88
CA LEU A 293 -14.16 17.37 16.63
C LEU A 293 -14.77 18.76 16.89
N TYR A 294 -14.24 19.77 16.22
CA TYR A 294 -14.67 21.16 16.29
C TYR A 294 -15.28 21.59 14.97
N ARG A 295 -16.53 22.06 14.99
CA ARG A 295 -17.19 22.56 13.78
C ARG A 295 -17.06 24.08 13.70
N ILE A 296 -16.69 24.57 12.53
CA ILE A 296 -16.61 25.99 12.18
C ILE A 296 -17.87 26.31 11.38
N THR A 297 -18.70 27.20 11.89
CA THR A 297 -19.85 27.72 11.15
C THR A 297 -19.43 28.97 10.37
N ASP A 298 -19.76 29.00 9.08
CA ASP A 298 -19.69 30.23 8.28
C ASP A 298 -20.84 31.13 8.72
N GLY A 299 -20.54 32.21 9.44
CA GLY A 299 -21.52 33.19 9.92
C GLY A 299 -22.20 34.02 8.82
N SER A 300 -22.37 33.48 7.62
CA SER A 300 -22.97 34.13 6.47
C SER A 300 -24.37 33.62 6.15
N GLU A 301 -25.24 33.49 7.16
CA GLU A 301 -26.69 33.51 6.95
C GLU A 301 -27.19 34.93 7.19
N THR A 302 -27.35 35.67 6.10
CA THR A 302 -27.85 37.06 6.09
C THR A 302 -29.36 37.06 6.31
N GLY A 303 -29.79 37.17 7.57
CA GLY A 303 -31.11 37.67 7.96
C GLY A 303 -30.96 39.10 8.45
N GLY A 304 -31.46 40.07 7.66
CA GLY A 304 -31.16 41.49 7.84
C GLY A 304 -31.57 42.10 9.19
N CYS A 305 -30.65 42.89 9.76
CA CYS A 305 -30.89 44.25 10.24
C CYS A 305 -29.55 44.86 10.71
N ASP A 306 -29.42 46.14 10.43
CA ASP A 306 -28.23 46.98 10.51
C ASP A 306 -27.70 47.18 11.96
N CYS A 307 -26.39 47.05 12.17
CA CYS A 307 -25.51 47.91 12.99
C CYS A 307 -24.15 47.27 13.32
N ALA A 308 -23.08 48.02 13.04
CA ALA A 308 -21.73 48.00 13.65
C ALA A 308 -20.81 46.77 13.43
N GLN A 309 -19.82 46.99 12.56
CA GLN A 309 -18.63 46.15 12.34
C GLN A 309 -17.78 45.99 13.62
N MET A 310 -17.57 44.73 14.00
CA MET A 310 -16.47 44.22 14.83
C MET A 310 -15.92 42.96 14.13
N PRO A 311 -14.62 42.61 14.26
CA PRO A 311 -14.03 41.51 13.52
C PRO A 311 -14.69 40.18 13.92
N HIS A 312 -15.34 39.52 12.95
CA HIS A 312 -16.07 38.28 13.14
C HIS A 312 -15.15 37.15 13.63
N ARG A 313 -15.33 36.76 14.90
CA ARG A 313 -14.73 35.56 15.48
C ARG A 313 -15.57 34.35 15.02
N PRO A 314 -14.99 33.31 14.39
CA PRO A 314 -15.73 32.10 14.06
C PRO A 314 -16.28 31.46 15.35
N VAL A 315 -17.56 31.10 15.34
CA VAL A 315 -18.19 30.36 16.43
C VAL A 315 -17.73 28.91 16.31
N VAL A 316 -17.03 28.44 17.35
CA VAL A 316 -16.56 27.07 17.47
C VAL A 316 -17.51 26.35 18.42
N ASP A 317 -18.29 25.40 17.90
CA ASP A 317 -19.08 24.53 18.76
C ASP A 317 -18.17 23.46 19.38
N ALA A 318 -18.14 23.43 20.72
CA ALA A 318 -17.43 22.44 21.53
C ALA A 318 -18.08 21.04 21.40
N PRO A 319 -17.36 19.94 21.71
CA PRO A 319 -17.87 18.59 21.48
C PRO A 319 -19.05 18.29 22.42
N ASN A 320 -20.18 17.91 21.81
CA ASN A 320 -21.31 17.14 22.34
C ASN A 320 -21.57 17.22 23.87
N ASP A 321 -22.32 18.23 24.30
CA ASP A 321 -23.16 18.13 25.51
C ASP A 321 -24.44 17.35 25.17
N VAL A 322 -24.32 16.02 25.04
CA VAL A 322 -25.50 15.15 25.11
C VAL A 322 -25.90 15.08 26.58
N ARG A 323 -26.76 16.01 27.00
CA ARG A 323 -27.49 15.89 28.26
C ARG A 323 -28.38 14.65 28.18
N ILE A 324 -27.87 13.53 28.71
CA ILE A 324 -28.72 12.39 29.07
C ILE A 324 -29.60 12.88 30.23
N GLY A 325 -30.79 13.35 29.87
CA GLY A 325 -31.86 13.63 30.82
C GLY A 325 -32.23 12.34 31.54
N ARG A 326 -31.88 12.25 32.82
CA ARG A 326 -32.58 11.38 33.76
C ARG A 326 -34.07 11.73 33.70
N SER A 327 -34.91 10.74 33.45
CA SER A 327 -36.32 10.79 33.79
C SER A 327 -36.68 9.47 34.50
N ALA A 328 -37.10 9.66 35.76
CA ALA A 328 -37.83 8.80 36.69
C ALA A 328 -37.56 7.29 36.68
#